data_AF-A0A2N7GGL2-F1
#
_entry.id   AF-A0A2N7GGL2-F1
#
_cell.length_a   1.000
_cell.length_b   1.000
_cell.length_c   1.000
_cell.angle_alpha   90.00
_cell.angle_beta   90.00
_cell.angle_gamma   90.00
#
_symmetry.space_group_name_H-M   'P 1'
#
loop_
_entity.id
_entity.type
_entity.pdbx_description
1 polymer ?
#
loop_
_entity_poly.entity_id
_entity_poly.type
_entity_poly.pdbx_seq_one_letter_code
_entity_poly.pdbx_strand_id
1 'polypeptide(L)'
;MSVSDIRRAVNQSLLGEDEWPPSLPKFVSMGREELVDMDEAFARMIRSKPKGDIEYWAAQEVGFMCRGYLSERDARAKYKKALRKYADKARAGSLPKRNTMRLHDKSNVKPISDIERPLPEQFEISSVFARVAAMGARA
;
A
#
# COMPACT_ATOMS: atom_id res chain seq x y z
N MET A 1 -12.57 -20.57 -23.62
CA MET A 1 -11.68 -19.39 -23.52
C MET A 1 -12.38 -18.24 -24.19
N SER A 2 -12.60 -17.15 -23.47
CA SER A 2 -13.16 -15.92 -24.02
C SER A 2 -12.09 -15.13 -24.80
N VAL A 3 -12.50 -14.21 -25.67
CA VAL A 3 -11.59 -13.31 -26.39
C VAL A 3 -10.72 -12.48 -25.43
N SER A 4 -11.29 -12.13 -24.27
CA SER A 4 -10.59 -11.47 -23.17
C SER A 4 -9.45 -12.31 -22.60
N ASP A 5 -9.65 -13.62 -22.43
CA ASP A 5 -8.61 -14.54 -21.93
C ASP A 5 -7.46 -14.66 -22.93
N ILE A 6 -7.78 -14.69 -24.23
CA ILE A 6 -6.79 -14.74 -25.31
C ILE A 6 -5.96 -13.46 -25.35
N ARG A 7 -6.61 -12.29 -25.29
CA ARG A 7 -5.90 -11.00 -25.22
C ARG A 7 -4.99 -10.91 -23.99
N ARG A 8 -5.46 -11.42 -22.84
CA ARG A 8 -4.67 -11.47 -21.61
C ARG A 8 -3.43 -12.36 -21.74
N ALA A 9 -3.59 -13.56 -22.30
CA ALA A 9 -2.50 -14.49 -22.52
C ALA A 9 -1.45 -13.94 -23.50
N VAL A 10 -1.89 -13.31 -24.60
CA VAL A 10 -1.00 -12.67 -25.59
C VAL A 10 -0.25 -11.48 -24.99
N ASN A 11 -0.92 -10.65 -24.18
CA ASN A 11 -0.25 -9.54 -23.49
C ASN A 11 0.77 -10.05 -22.46
N GLN A 12 0.51 -11.17 -21.78
CA GLN A 12 1.48 -11.75 -20.85
C GLN A 12 2.72 -12.28 -21.56
N SER A 13 2.54 -12.98 -22.67
CA SER A 13 3.64 -13.58 -23.43
C SER A 13 4.50 -12.55 -24.16
N LEU A 14 3.89 -11.51 -24.75
CA LEU A 14 4.63 -10.41 -25.38
C LEU A 14 5.43 -9.57 -24.37
N LEU A 15 5.09 -9.68 -23.07
CA LEU A 15 5.71 -8.92 -21.99
C LEU A 15 6.60 -9.78 -21.08
N GLY A 16 6.72 -11.08 -21.34
CA GLY A 16 7.70 -11.96 -20.74
C GLY A 16 8.93 -12.03 -21.64
N GLU A 17 10.11 -12.25 -21.05
CA GLU A 17 11.32 -12.59 -21.81
C GLU A 17 11.32 -14.07 -22.28
N ASP A 18 10.20 -14.77 -22.09
CA ASP A 18 10.03 -16.18 -22.45
C ASP A 18 9.83 -16.35 -23.97
N GLU A 19 10.26 -17.52 -24.46
CA GLU A 19 10.19 -17.93 -25.86
C GLU A 19 8.76 -17.85 -26.44
N TRP A 20 8.60 -17.10 -27.52
CA TRP A 20 7.33 -16.93 -28.24
C TRP A 20 7.31 -17.81 -29.50
N PRO A 21 6.24 -18.58 -29.75
CA PRO A 21 5.04 -18.74 -28.93
C PRO A 21 5.21 -19.79 -27.80
N PRO A 22 4.58 -19.58 -26.63
CA PRO A 22 4.56 -20.58 -25.56
C PRO A 22 3.78 -21.84 -25.98
N SER A 23 4.06 -22.97 -25.31
CA SER A 23 3.27 -24.19 -25.52
C SER A 23 1.78 -23.97 -25.20
N LEU A 24 0.89 -24.64 -25.94
CA LEU A 24 -0.56 -24.51 -25.77
C LEU A 24 -1.03 -24.68 -24.31
N PRO A 25 -0.54 -25.65 -23.52
CA PRO A 25 -0.90 -25.76 -22.11
C PRO A 25 -0.48 -24.54 -21.29
N LYS A 26 0.73 -24.02 -21.54
CA LYS A 26 1.28 -22.83 -20.88
C LYS A 26 0.51 -21.56 -21.29
N PHE A 27 0.08 -21.47 -22.54
CA PHE A 27 -0.77 -20.38 -23.02
C PHE A 27 -2.17 -20.39 -22.38
N VAL A 28 -2.78 -21.58 -22.26
CA VAL A 28 -4.08 -21.73 -21.60
C VAL A 28 -3.98 -21.47 -20.10
N SER A 29 -2.88 -21.86 -19.44
CA SER A 29 -2.66 -21.52 -18.03
C SER A 29 -2.45 -20.02 -17.83
N MET A 30 -1.73 -19.33 -18.72
CA MET A 30 -1.60 -17.85 -18.69
C MET A 30 -2.97 -17.15 -18.83
N GLY A 31 -3.82 -17.64 -19.72
CA GLY A 31 -5.19 -17.13 -19.91
C GLY A 31 -6.16 -17.50 -18.78
N ARG A 32 -5.82 -18.46 -17.92
CA ARG A 32 -6.64 -18.92 -16.79
C ARG A 32 -6.14 -18.45 -15.42
N GLU A 33 -4.83 -18.23 -15.27
CA GLU A 33 -4.26 -17.66 -14.05
C GLU A 33 -4.93 -16.32 -13.80
N GLU A 34 -5.53 -16.22 -12.63
CA GLU A 34 -6.37 -15.16 -12.07
C GLU A 34 -5.57 -13.87 -11.86
N LEU A 35 -4.86 -13.45 -12.90
CA LEU A 35 -4.01 -12.29 -12.93
C LEU A 35 -4.86 -11.13 -13.40
N VAL A 36 -5.17 -10.28 -12.42
CA VAL A 36 -5.60 -8.89 -12.54
C VAL A 36 -5.15 -8.29 -13.89
N ASP A 37 -6.10 -7.79 -14.68
CA ASP A 37 -5.77 -7.01 -15.87
C ASP A 37 -4.90 -5.82 -15.44
N MET A 38 -3.64 -5.81 -15.84
CA MET A 38 -2.63 -4.87 -15.36
C MET A 38 -2.94 -3.44 -15.78
N ASP A 39 -3.45 -3.26 -16.99
CA ASP A 39 -3.76 -1.93 -17.53
C ASP A 39 -5.03 -1.40 -16.88
N GLU A 40 -6.04 -2.25 -16.71
CA GLU A 40 -7.27 -1.88 -16.01
C GLU A 40 -7.00 -1.59 -14.52
N ALA A 41 -6.15 -2.38 -13.86
CA ALA A 41 -5.75 -2.16 -12.48
C ALA A 41 -4.90 -0.90 -12.31
N PHE A 42 -4.08 -0.55 -13.30
CA PHE A 42 -3.35 0.73 -13.30
C PHE A 42 -4.33 1.89 -13.39
N ALA A 43 -5.30 1.84 -14.31
CA ALA A 43 -6.34 2.85 -14.42
C ALA A 43 -7.15 3.00 -13.11
N ARG A 44 -7.47 1.87 -12.45
CA ARG A 44 -8.12 1.85 -11.14
C ARG A 44 -7.25 2.47 -10.04
N MET A 45 -5.95 2.21 -10.04
CA MET A 45 -5.00 2.81 -9.09
C MET A 45 -4.90 4.33 -9.26
N ILE A 46 -4.86 4.84 -10.49
CA ILE A 46 -4.87 6.28 -10.76
C ILE A 46 -6.15 6.92 -10.21
N ARG A 47 -7.29 6.26 -10.36
CA ARG A 47 -8.59 6.68 -9.81
C ARG A 47 -8.75 6.44 -8.30
N SER A 48 -7.72 5.93 -7.63
CA SER A 48 -7.76 5.55 -6.20
C SER A 48 -8.86 4.55 -5.85
N LYS A 49 -9.19 3.64 -6.78
CA LYS A 49 -10.20 2.59 -6.61
C LYS A 49 -9.61 1.19 -6.87
N PRO A 50 -8.58 0.74 -6.12
CA PRO A 50 -8.02 -0.59 -6.26
C PRO A 50 -9.06 -1.67 -5.91
N LYS A 51 -9.03 -2.80 -6.62
CA LYS A 51 -9.92 -3.95 -6.41
C LYS A 51 -9.16 -5.10 -5.75
N GLY A 52 -9.64 -5.51 -4.58
CA GLY A 52 -9.03 -6.61 -3.82
C GLY A 52 -7.70 -6.24 -3.15
N ASP A 53 -7.14 -7.20 -2.43
CA ASP A 53 -6.00 -6.95 -1.54
C ASP A 53 -4.67 -6.79 -2.30
N ILE A 54 -4.50 -7.48 -3.43
CA ILE A 54 -3.29 -7.40 -4.26
C ILE A 54 -3.13 -5.97 -4.81
N GLU A 55 -4.17 -5.42 -5.43
CA GLU A 55 -4.16 -4.06 -5.97
C GLU A 55 -4.05 -3.03 -4.84
N TYR A 56 -4.68 -3.28 -3.69
CA TYR A 56 -4.59 -2.39 -2.53
C TYR A 56 -3.14 -2.22 -2.06
N TRP A 57 -2.43 -3.31 -1.84
CA TRP A 57 -1.05 -3.26 -1.38
C TRP A 57 -0.09 -2.73 -2.44
N ALA A 58 -0.30 -3.07 -3.72
CA ALA A 58 0.46 -2.50 -4.81
C ALA A 58 0.25 -0.97 -4.90
N ALA A 59 -1.00 -0.50 -4.83
CA ALA A 59 -1.33 0.92 -4.85
C ALA A 59 -0.79 1.67 -3.63
N GLN A 60 -0.70 1.03 -2.46
CA GLN A 60 -0.10 1.66 -1.29
C GLN A 60 1.42 1.76 -1.38
N GLU A 61 2.10 0.76 -1.96
CA GLU A 61 3.56 0.83 -2.10
C GLU A 61 4.00 1.89 -3.12
N VAL A 62 3.32 1.99 -4.27
CA VAL A 62 3.82 2.82 -5.39
C VAL A 62 2.86 3.90 -5.87
N GLY A 63 1.61 3.94 -5.40
CA GLY A 63 0.57 4.81 -5.95
C GLY A 63 0.86 6.29 -5.85
N PHE A 64 1.49 6.75 -4.76
CA PHE A 64 1.89 8.15 -4.61
C PHE A 64 2.94 8.56 -5.67
N MET A 65 3.99 7.74 -5.82
CA MET A 65 5.04 7.95 -6.82
C MET A 65 4.49 7.92 -8.25
N CYS A 66 3.64 6.93 -8.55
CA CYS A 66 3.04 6.76 -9.88
C CYS A 66 2.10 7.90 -10.27
N ARG A 67 1.42 8.55 -9.31
CA ARG A 67 0.51 9.69 -9.59
C ARG A 67 1.23 11.04 -9.65
N GLY A 68 2.30 11.22 -8.87
CA GLY A 68 2.90 12.54 -8.67
C GLY A 68 4.20 12.81 -9.44
N TYR A 69 5.02 11.79 -9.70
CA TYR A 69 6.44 12.03 -10.03
C TYR A 69 6.96 11.30 -11.27
N LEU A 70 6.26 10.26 -11.74
CA LEU A 70 6.74 9.41 -12.83
C LEU A 70 6.02 9.70 -14.14
N SER A 71 6.74 9.53 -15.26
CA SER A 71 6.12 9.48 -16.58
C SER A 71 5.13 8.32 -16.64
N GLU A 72 4.10 8.41 -17.48
CA GLU A 72 3.07 7.36 -17.55
C GLU A 72 3.67 5.98 -17.86
N ARG A 73 4.67 5.94 -18.75
CA ARG A 73 5.40 4.70 -19.10
C ARG A 73 6.11 4.10 -17.90
N ASP A 74 6.84 4.92 -17.14
CA ASP A 74 7.59 4.45 -15.98
C ASP A 74 6.67 4.09 -14.81
N ALA A 75 5.58 4.84 -14.64
CA ALA A 75 4.54 4.58 -13.65
C ALA A 75 3.87 3.23 -13.90
N ARG A 76 3.53 2.91 -15.15
CA ARG A 76 2.99 1.60 -15.56
C ARG A 76 3.98 0.48 -15.27
N ALA A 77 5.25 0.65 -15.65
CA ALA A 77 6.28 -0.35 -15.40
C ALA A 77 6.49 -0.61 -13.90
N LYS A 78 6.51 0.44 -13.09
CA LYS A 78 6.69 0.34 -11.63
C LYS A 78 5.47 -0.29 -10.94
N TYR A 79 4.26 0.10 -11.33
CA TYR A 79 3.03 -0.50 -10.81
C TYR A 79 2.90 -1.97 -11.19
N LYS A 80 3.27 -2.33 -12.43
CA LYS A 80 3.32 -3.72 -12.89
C LYS A 80 4.25 -4.60 -12.04
N LYS A 81 5.44 -4.09 -11.68
CA LYS A 81 6.38 -4.78 -10.78
C LYS A 81 5.76 -5.00 -9.40
N ALA A 82 5.09 -3.99 -8.84
CA ALA A 82 4.42 -4.09 -7.54
C ALA A 82 3.26 -5.10 -7.58
N LEU A 83 2.43 -5.10 -8.63
CA LEU A 83 1.34 -6.07 -8.78
C LEU A 83 1.85 -7.51 -8.84
N ARG A 84 2.91 -7.78 -9.61
CA ARG A 84 3.54 -9.11 -9.66
C ARG A 84 4.01 -9.55 -8.27
N LYS A 85 4.75 -8.69 -7.57
CA LYS A 85 5.23 -8.93 -6.20
C LYS A 85 4.11 -9.31 -5.24
N TYR A 86 2.97 -8.62 -5.29
CA TYR A 86 1.84 -8.93 -4.40
C TYR A 86 1.00 -10.12 -4.86
N ALA A 87 0.93 -10.39 -6.17
CA ALA A 87 0.33 -11.61 -6.70
C ALA A 87 1.13 -12.86 -6.27
N ASP A 88 2.46 -12.79 -6.26
CA ASP A 88 3.32 -13.87 -5.78
C ASP A 88 3.15 -14.09 -4.27
N LYS A 89 3.06 -13.01 -3.49
CA LYS A 89 2.73 -13.09 -2.05
C LYS A 89 1.36 -13.69 -1.79
N ALA A 90 0.38 -13.41 -2.66
CA ALA A 90 -0.95 -14.01 -2.59
C ALA A 90 -0.91 -15.51 -2.81
N ARG A 91 -0.20 -15.94 -3.87
CA ARG A 91 0.04 -17.36 -4.17
C ARG A 91 0.76 -18.08 -3.03
N ALA A 92 1.69 -17.40 -2.36
CA ALA A 92 2.39 -17.91 -1.18
C ALA A 92 1.57 -17.83 0.13
N GLY A 93 0.35 -17.26 0.13
CA GLY A 93 -0.46 -17.08 1.34
C GLY A 93 0.09 -16.07 2.36
N SER A 94 1.09 -15.27 1.98
CA SER A 94 1.79 -14.30 2.84
C SER A 94 1.34 -12.85 2.60
N LEU A 95 0.18 -12.65 1.99
CA LEU A 95 -0.41 -11.33 1.82
C LEU A 95 -0.64 -10.67 3.19
N PRO A 96 -0.16 -9.43 3.39
CA PRO A 96 -0.42 -8.73 4.64
C PRO A 96 -1.92 -8.53 4.83
N LYS A 97 -2.44 -8.82 6.03
CA LYS A 97 -3.86 -8.62 6.34
C LYS A 97 -4.19 -7.13 6.31
N ARG A 98 -5.27 -6.77 5.63
CA ARG A 98 -5.79 -5.40 5.60
C ARG A 98 -6.28 -5.00 6.99
N ASN A 99 -6.11 -3.73 7.36
CA ASN A 99 -6.68 -3.15 8.58
C ASN A 99 -6.33 -3.90 9.88
N THR A 100 -5.08 -4.36 10.04
CA THR A 100 -4.59 -4.60 11.40
C THR A 100 -4.52 -3.23 12.08
N MET A 101 -5.47 -2.91 12.95
CA MET A 101 -5.29 -1.81 13.89
C MET A 101 -3.95 -2.08 14.59
N ARG A 102 -2.96 -1.23 14.31
CA ARG A 102 -1.73 -1.23 15.10
C ARG A 102 -2.15 -0.76 16.47
N LEU A 103 -2.49 -1.69 17.34
CA LEU A 103 -2.59 -1.42 18.77
C LEU A 103 -1.17 -1.00 19.16
N HIS A 104 -0.98 0.31 19.32
CA HIS A 104 0.27 0.84 19.83
C HIS A 104 0.55 0.15 21.16
N ASP A 105 1.79 -0.30 21.33
CA ASP A 105 2.20 -0.89 22.59
C ASP A 105 2.02 0.15 23.70
N LYS A 106 1.05 -0.11 24.59
CA LYS A 106 0.74 0.77 25.72
C LYS A 106 1.56 0.42 26.96
N SER A 107 2.55 -0.47 26.85
CA SER A 107 3.41 -0.90 27.96
C SER A 107 4.13 0.28 28.64
N ASN A 108 4.40 1.36 27.91
CA ASN A 108 5.10 2.55 28.42
C ASN A 108 4.18 3.76 28.67
N VAL A 109 2.85 3.58 28.68
CA VAL A 109 1.92 4.66 29.04
C VAL A 109 1.89 4.73 30.56
N LYS A 110 2.59 5.72 31.13
CA LYS A 110 2.48 6.02 32.56
C LYS A 110 1.02 6.35 32.90
N PRO A 111 0.46 5.75 33.96
CA PRO A 111 -0.89 6.11 34.40
C PRO A 111 -0.91 7.59 34.78
N ILE A 112 -2.07 8.23 34.60
CA ILE A 112 -2.24 9.69 34.83
C ILE A 112 -1.83 10.10 36.26
N SER A 113 -1.93 9.19 37.23
CA SER A 113 -1.48 9.38 38.61
C SER A 113 0.03 9.63 38.74
N ASP A 114 0.83 9.09 37.81
CA ASP A 114 2.30 9.09 37.88
C ASP A 114 2.92 10.18 37.00
N ILE A 115 2.08 11.00 36.37
CA ILE A 115 2.50 12.16 35.59
C ILE A 115 2.56 13.35 36.54
N GLU A 116 3.76 13.72 36.95
CA GLU A 116 3.98 14.95 37.71
C GLU A 116 3.63 16.16 36.86
N ARG A 117 2.82 17.06 37.42
CA ARG A 117 2.49 18.33 36.76
C ARG A 117 3.76 19.19 36.72
N PRO A 118 4.17 19.67 35.54
CA PRO A 118 5.35 20.52 35.44
C PRO A 118 5.13 21.84 36.16
N LEU A 119 6.18 22.32 36.84
CA LEU A 119 6.14 23.59 37.55
C LEU A 119 6.19 24.76 36.55
N PRO A 120 5.60 25.92 36.88
CA PRO A 120 5.60 27.09 35.99
C PRO A 120 7.00 27.53 35.57
N GLU A 121 7.99 27.32 36.44
CA GLU A 121 9.41 27.66 36.24
C GLU A 121 10.10 26.80 35.17
N GLN A 122 9.52 25.65 34.81
CA GLN A 122 10.03 24.78 33.75
C GLN A 122 9.65 25.27 32.36
N PHE A 123 8.86 26.35 32.26
CA PHE A 123 8.43 26.97 31.01
C PHE A 123 9.05 28.36 30.86
N GLU A 124 9.18 28.83 29.63
CA GLU A 124 9.59 30.21 29.36
C GLU A 124 8.63 31.21 30.05
N ILE A 125 9.20 32.24 30.68
CA ILE A 125 8.53 33.14 31.64
C ILE A 125 7.29 33.86 31.05
N SER A 126 7.24 34.05 29.72
CA SER A 126 6.12 34.70 29.01
C SER A 126 5.17 33.71 28.30
N SER A 127 5.46 32.42 28.37
CA SER A 127 4.70 31.40 27.66
C SER A 127 3.28 31.23 28.21
N VAL A 128 2.36 30.86 27.33
CA VAL A 128 0.99 30.46 27.72
C VAL A 128 1.05 29.26 28.67
N PHE A 129 2.01 28.35 28.49
CA PHE A 129 2.18 27.17 29.32
C PHE A 129 2.58 27.52 30.77
N ALA A 130 3.46 28.52 30.96
CA ALA A 130 3.83 29.01 32.30
C ALA A 130 2.62 29.59 33.04
N ARG A 131 1.77 30.38 32.34
CA ARG A 131 0.55 30.95 32.91
C ARG A 131 -0.49 29.89 33.26
N VAL A 132 -0.68 28.90 32.41
CA VAL A 132 -1.63 27.79 32.64
C VAL A 132 -1.17 26.91 33.80
N ALA A 133 0.12 26.60 33.88
CA ALA A 133 0.70 25.87 35.01
C ALA A 133 0.53 26.64 36.33
N ALA A 134 0.76 27.96 36.32
CA ALA A 134 0.58 28.80 37.51
C ALA A 134 -0.89 28.90 37.96
N MET A 135 -1.84 28.87 37.02
CA MET A 135 -3.27 28.80 37.35
C MET A 135 -3.66 27.44 37.93
N GLY A 136 -3.14 26.35 37.35
CA GLY A 136 -3.41 24.98 37.82
C GLY A 136 -2.77 24.63 39.17
N ALA A 137 -1.80 25.41 39.65
CA ALA A 137 -1.19 25.29 40.98
C ALA A 137 -1.96 26.03 42.09
N ARG A 138 -2.91 26.92 41.73
CA ARG A 138 -3.71 27.72 42.66
C ARG A 138 -5.11 27.14 42.95
N ALA A 139 -5.51 26.11 42.21
CA ALA A 139 -6.79 25.41 42.34
C ALA A 139 -6.61 24.13 43.16
#